data_AF-A0A351MUV9-F1
#
_entry.id   AF-A0A351MUV9-F1
#
_cell.length_a   1.000
_cell.length_b   1.000
_cell.length_c   1.000
_cell.angle_alpha   90.00
_cell.angle_beta   90.00
_cell.angle_gamma   90.00
#
_symmetry.space_group_name_H-M   'P 1'
#
loop_
_entity.id
_entity.type
_entity.pdbx_description
1 polymer ?
#
loop_
_entity_poly.entity_id
_entity_poly.type
_entity_poly.pdbx_seq_one_letter_code
_entity_poly.pdbx_strand_id
1 'polypeptide(L)'
;MKSDLPFFQEDIALKNAISAPADSKPRFNWREAVPVAGLGRPAHPAADAAVLADLVGEALTNLLVARRDADNIFTPQNRDFVAAVAVEVAFQLQKGGAEVSQGQVLTALEAALVRHNRHDIAKSLLFSRGPADASGEVTTVTTKLMRRNHQIVPWKQDKIEIAVRKSFLSLGLDSSPAVTVAAATTRRIRDLDLAVIGIEEVQDLVQEELMSQGHFKVATSYILYRAQRARQRETEIARGPVAEDRQETILVLKREDGTTYFWDGASLRARIAFAAAGLELSLTIEEIEAELRKGLFTEISEIDLRKTVELNSKTLIEKDADFAKFAGRIILSYIYEEVLGWDVLRDGAGRLRQMHRDAFASYVERGIAISRLSPEMRKYDLAKLAEALDPMADMEFEFLGVQTLYDRYLIVDKTVKPARRLETPQFFWMRVAMGLFHHEPKERESWAIRLHALYKSRRFCSSTPTLFNAGTLHSQLSSCYLYKVDDSIESIMQRGIADNAYLSKWAGGLGGSWTAVRGTGSYIKGTNGESQGIIPFLKLHNDQLVAVNQGGKRRGSGCAYLETWHNDVEEFLELRRNTGDDRRRAHDMNTAN
;
A
#
# COMPACT_ATOMS: atom_id res chain seq x y z
N MET A 1 23.38 -32.71 29.59
CA MET A 1 22.59 -33.01 30.80
C MET A 1 21.13 -33.10 30.39
N LYS A 2 20.55 -34.30 30.48
CA LYS A 2 19.15 -34.60 30.21
C LYS A 2 18.27 -33.90 31.24
N SER A 3 17.46 -32.94 30.83
CA SER A 3 16.19 -32.62 31.49
C SER A 3 15.29 -31.89 30.50
N ASP A 4 14.99 -32.53 29.37
CA ASP A 4 13.75 -32.17 28.68
C ASP A 4 12.62 -32.45 29.67
N LEU A 5 11.78 -31.45 29.97
CA LEU A 5 10.57 -31.69 30.76
C LEU A 5 9.82 -32.86 30.09
N PRO A 6 9.42 -33.92 30.83
CA PRO A 6 8.85 -35.14 30.24
C PRO A 6 7.66 -34.88 29.31
N PHE A 7 6.90 -33.81 29.59
CA PHE A 7 5.69 -33.40 28.89
C PHE A 7 5.92 -32.38 27.76
N PHE A 8 7.14 -31.85 27.58
CA PHE A 8 7.39 -30.77 26.61
C PHE A 8 7.27 -31.23 25.16
N GLN A 9 7.82 -32.40 24.84
CA GLN A 9 7.72 -32.99 23.50
C GLN A 9 6.27 -33.42 23.19
N GLU A 10 5.55 -33.91 24.19
CA GLU A 10 4.13 -34.25 24.10
C GLU A 10 3.27 -33.01 23.80
N ASP A 11 3.54 -31.87 24.44
CA ASP A 11 2.83 -30.62 24.17
C ASP A 11 3.04 -30.09 22.74
N ILE A 12 4.24 -30.27 22.19
CA ILE A 12 4.54 -29.93 20.80
C ILE A 12 3.79 -30.85 19.85
N ALA A 13 3.83 -32.16 20.10
CA ALA A 13 3.09 -33.15 19.31
C ALA A 13 1.58 -32.90 19.35
N LEU A 14 1.05 -32.51 20.51
CA LEU A 14 -0.35 -32.18 20.72
C LEU A 14 -0.78 -30.92 19.97
N LYS A 15 0.05 -29.87 20.02
CA LYS A 15 -0.21 -28.65 19.25
C LYS A 15 -0.21 -28.92 17.74
N ASN A 16 0.70 -29.78 17.26
CA ASN A 16 0.77 -30.18 15.86
C ASN A 16 -0.45 -31.04 15.46
N ALA A 17 -0.86 -31.98 16.32
CA ALA A 17 -2.06 -32.80 16.12
C ALA A 17 -3.34 -31.96 16.06
N ILE A 18 -3.44 -30.91 16.87
CA ILE A 18 -4.59 -29.99 16.86
C ILE A 18 -4.59 -29.11 15.60
N SER A 19 -3.42 -28.66 15.15
CA SER A 19 -3.29 -27.76 13.99
C SER A 19 -3.32 -28.48 12.63
N ALA A 20 -3.27 -29.81 12.62
CA ALA A 20 -3.32 -30.62 11.40
C ALA A 20 -4.66 -30.42 10.64
N PRO A 21 -4.64 -30.39 9.29
CA PRO A 21 -5.85 -30.26 8.47
C PRO A 21 -6.91 -31.31 8.80
N ALA A 22 -8.19 -30.94 8.78
CA ALA A 22 -9.30 -31.81 9.17
C ALA A 22 -9.40 -33.12 8.38
N ASP A 23 -8.81 -33.17 7.18
CA ASP A 23 -8.78 -34.36 6.30
C ASP A 23 -7.70 -35.38 6.72
N SER A 24 -6.73 -34.96 7.53
CA SER A 24 -5.64 -35.80 8.03
C SER A 24 -5.92 -36.41 9.41
N LYS A 25 -7.05 -36.08 10.03
CA LYS A 25 -7.43 -36.55 11.36
C LYS A 25 -8.42 -37.72 11.29
N PRO A 26 -8.24 -38.77 12.09
CA PRO A 26 -9.23 -39.83 12.20
C PRO A 26 -10.52 -39.28 12.84
N ARG A 27 -11.66 -39.49 12.17
CA ARG A 27 -12.97 -39.06 12.65
C ARG A 27 -13.66 -40.21 13.36
N PHE A 28 -14.10 -39.97 14.59
CA PHE A 28 -14.82 -40.95 15.41
C PHE A 28 -16.17 -40.37 15.85
N ASN A 29 -17.20 -41.22 15.88
CA ASN A 29 -18.53 -40.81 16.31
C ASN A 29 -18.66 -40.91 17.83
N TRP A 30 -18.10 -39.93 18.55
CA TRP A 30 -18.12 -39.91 20.03
C TRP A 30 -19.53 -39.78 20.62
N ARG A 31 -20.49 -39.24 19.88
CA ARG A 31 -21.91 -39.15 20.29
C ARG A 31 -22.54 -40.50 20.57
N GLU A 32 -22.16 -41.55 19.85
CA GLU A 32 -22.69 -42.91 20.03
C GLU A 32 -22.20 -43.60 21.31
N ALA A 33 -21.23 -43.00 22.02
CA ALA A 33 -20.79 -43.52 23.31
C ALA A 33 -21.78 -43.22 24.44
N VAL A 34 -22.64 -42.20 24.28
CA VAL A 34 -23.57 -41.76 25.33
C VAL A 34 -24.88 -42.57 25.26
N PRO A 35 -25.28 -43.29 26.32
CA PRO A 35 -26.54 -44.02 26.32
C PRO A 35 -27.73 -43.06 26.26
N VAL A 36 -28.65 -43.31 25.32
CA VAL A 36 -29.86 -42.49 25.07
C VAL A 36 -30.88 -42.55 26.22
N ALA A 37 -30.76 -43.54 27.11
CA ALA A 37 -31.72 -43.78 28.19
C ALA A 37 -31.33 -43.06 29.50
N GLY A 38 -32.19 -42.14 29.96
CA GLY A 38 -32.15 -41.60 31.33
C GLY A 38 -31.74 -40.14 31.48
N LEU A 39 -31.33 -39.46 30.40
CA LEU A 39 -31.03 -38.03 30.41
C LEU A 39 -32.28 -37.23 30.03
N GLY A 40 -32.84 -36.46 30.96
CA GLY A 40 -33.94 -35.53 30.66
C GLY A 40 -33.53 -34.51 29.58
N ARG A 41 -34.51 -33.88 28.90
CA ARG A 41 -34.25 -32.84 27.89
C ARG A 41 -33.29 -31.78 28.46
N PRO A 42 -32.16 -31.48 27.80
CA PRO A 42 -31.21 -30.50 28.30
C PRO A 42 -31.83 -29.11 28.29
N ALA A 43 -31.53 -28.30 29.32
CA ALA A 43 -31.99 -26.92 29.41
C ALA A 43 -31.32 -26.00 28.36
N HIS A 44 -30.13 -26.37 27.87
CA HIS A 44 -29.37 -25.64 26.87
C HIS A 44 -28.61 -26.61 25.92
N PRO A 45 -28.51 -26.35 24.61
CA PRO A 45 -27.83 -27.25 23.66
C PRO A 45 -26.36 -27.55 24.00
N ALA A 46 -25.66 -26.60 24.63
CA ALA A 46 -24.27 -26.77 25.05
C ALA A 46 -24.10 -27.68 26.29
N ALA A 47 -25.19 -28.04 26.98
CA ALA A 47 -25.20 -28.96 28.12
C ALA A 47 -25.69 -30.37 27.73
N ASP A 48 -25.85 -30.64 26.43
CA ASP A 48 -26.19 -31.96 25.92
C ASP A 48 -24.99 -32.91 26.08
N ALA A 49 -25.22 -34.07 26.71
CA ALA A 49 -24.19 -35.09 26.91
C ALA A 49 -23.56 -35.56 25.59
N ALA A 50 -24.29 -35.58 24.48
CA ALA A 50 -23.72 -35.94 23.17
C ALA A 50 -22.72 -34.88 22.67
N VAL A 51 -22.99 -33.59 22.89
CA VAL A 51 -22.09 -32.49 22.53
C VAL A 51 -20.85 -32.48 23.44
N LEU A 52 -21.04 -32.76 24.72
CA LEU A 52 -19.94 -32.89 25.68
C LEU A 52 -19.04 -34.08 25.35
N ALA A 53 -19.62 -35.20 24.90
CA ALA A 53 -18.88 -36.37 24.47
C ALA A 53 -18.00 -36.11 23.24
N ASP A 54 -18.47 -35.30 22.29
CA ASP A 54 -17.64 -34.86 21.16
C ASP A 54 -16.44 -34.04 21.61
N LEU A 55 -16.64 -33.09 22.53
CA LEU A 55 -15.55 -32.22 23.01
C LEU A 55 -14.48 -33.01 23.77
N VAL A 56 -14.89 -33.90 24.66
CA VAL A 56 -13.96 -34.76 25.42
C VAL A 56 -13.32 -35.80 24.51
N GLY A 57 -14.10 -36.38 23.60
CA GLY A 57 -13.66 -37.35 22.61
C GLY A 57 -12.63 -36.77 21.65
N GLU A 58 -12.86 -35.56 21.13
CA GLU A 58 -11.91 -34.87 20.27
C GLU A 58 -10.61 -34.52 21.03
N ALA A 59 -10.72 -34.07 22.28
CA ALA A 59 -9.55 -33.85 23.13
C ALA A 59 -8.75 -35.15 23.36
N LEU A 60 -9.42 -36.28 23.58
CA LEU A 60 -8.80 -37.60 23.70
C LEU A 60 -8.17 -38.07 22.38
N THR A 61 -8.85 -37.87 21.25
CA THR A 61 -8.33 -38.17 19.91
C THR A 61 -7.06 -37.38 19.64
N ASN A 62 -7.06 -36.06 19.86
CA ASN A 62 -5.88 -35.22 19.67
C ASN A 62 -4.70 -35.66 20.55
N LEU A 63 -4.98 -36.08 21.80
CA LEU A 63 -3.96 -36.59 22.72
C LEU A 63 -3.34 -37.90 22.24
N LEU A 64 -4.16 -38.87 21.83
CA LEU A 64 -3.68 -40.18 21.40
C LEU A 64 -2.99 -40.12 20.03
N VAL A 65 -3.45 -39.24 19.13
CA VAL A 65 -2.73 -38.91 17.89
C VAL A 65 -1.35 -38.32 18.21
N ALA A 66 -1.26 -37.40 19.18
CA ALA A 66 0.02 -36.84 19.62
C ALA A 66 0.98 -37.90 20.20
N ARG A 67 0.43 -38.92 20.88
CA ARG A 67 1.19 -40.08 21.39
C ARG A 67 1.53 -41.14 20.34
N ARG A 68 1.06 -40.97 19.11
CA ARG A 68 1.15 -41.98 18.02
C ARG A 68 0.48 -43.31 18.37
N ASP A 69 -0.57 -43.26 19.17
CA ASP A 69 -1.34 -44.42 19.63
C ASP A 69 -2.71 -44.45 18.95
N ALA A 70 -2.70 -44.64 17.62
CA ALA A 70 -3.90 -44.53 16.78
C ALA A 70 -4.88 -45.70 16.96
N ASP A 71 -4.37 -46.87 17.35
CA ASP A 71 -5.15 -48.11 17.49
C ASP A 71 -6.02 -48.11 18.76
N ASN A 72 -5.66 -47.30 19.76
CA ASN A 72 -6.37 -47.21 21.04
C ASN A 72 -7.31 -46.01 21.14
N ILE A 73 -7.63 -45.31 20.04
CA ILE A 73 -8.45 -44.09 20.13
C ILE A 73 -9.89 -44.41 20.54
N PHE A 74 -10.59 -45.28 19.80
CA PHE A 74 -12.03 -45.51 19.94
C PHE A 74 -12.36 -46.91 20.50
N THR A 75 -11.73 -47.27 21.62
CA THR A 75 -11.94 -48.56 22.31
C THR A 75 -13.21 -48.53 23.17
N PRO A 76 -13.80 -49.70 23.53
CA PRO A 76 -14.93 -49.76 24.46
C PRO A 76 -14.65 -49.04 25.78
N GLN A 77 -13.43 -49.18 26.33
CA GLN A 77 -13.03 -48.51 27.56
C GLN A 77 -13.00 -46.98 27.43
N ASN A 78 -12.51 -46.46 26.31
CA ASN A 78 -12.49 -45.01 26.06
C ASN A 78 -13.88 -44.44 25.78
N ARG A 79 -14.75 -45.22 25.14
CA ARG A 79 -16.16 -44.84 24.94
C ARG A 79 -16.90 -44.74 26.26
N ASP A 80 -16.76 -45.74 27.13
CA ASP A 80 -17.38 -45.74 28.46
C ASP A 80 -16.86 -44.58 29.31
N PHE A 81 -15.55 -44.28 29.22
CA PHE A 81 -14.94 -43.14 29.89
C PHE A 81 -15.49 -41.80 29.40
N VAL A 82 -15.51 -41.56 28.08
CA VAL A 82 -16.03 -40.32 27.49
C VAL A 82 -17.51 -40.13 27.84
N ALA A 83 -18.29 -41.22 27.80
CA ALA A 83 -19.70 -41.20 28.19
C ALA A 83 -19.88 -40.86 29.67
N ALA A 84 -19.10 -41.47 30.57
CA ALA A 84 -19.16 -41.20 32.01
C ALA A 84 -18.87 -39.72 32.33
N VAL A 85 -17.82 -39.14 31.73
CA VAL A 85 -17.47 -37.73 31.92
C VAL A 85 -18.55 -36.81 31.36
N ALA A 86 -19.07 -37.11 30.16
CA ALA A 86 -20.10 -36.30 29.51
C ALA A 86 -21.42 -36.30 30.29
N VAL A 87 -21.87 -37.46 30.77
CA VAL A 87 -23.09 -37.61 31.59
C VAL A 87 -22.95 -36.89 32.92
N GLU A 88 -21.81 -37.03 33.58
CA GLU A 88 -21.53 -36.38 34.85
C GLU A 88 -21.58 -34.84 34.72
N VAL A 89 -20.94 -34.30 33.69
CA VAL A 89 -20.91 -32.85 33.45
C VAL A 89 -22.28 -32.33 33.01
N ALA A 90 -23.01 -33.07 32.17
CA ALA A 90 -24.39 -32.74 31.82
C ALA A 90 -25.28 -32.64 33.07
N PHE A 91 -25.16 -33.60 34.00
CA PHE A 91 -25.92 -33.59 35.25
C PHE A 91 -25.56 -32.41 36.17
N GLN A 92 -24.27 -32.07 36.28
CA GLN A 92 -23.81 -30.92 37.06
C GLN A 92 -24.32 -29.60 36.49
N LEU A 93 -24.29 -29.43 35.16
CA LEU A 93 -24.78 -28.22 34.48
C LEU A 93 -26.30 -28.09 34.58
N GLN A 94 -27.06 -29.19 34.56
CA GLN A 94 -28.53 -29.18 34.75
C GLN A 94 -28.97 -28.73 36.15
N LYS A 95 -28.15 -28.97 37.19
CA LYS A 95 -28.42 -28.47 38.55
C LYS A 95 -28.20 -26.95 38.70
N GLY A 96 -27.50 -26.30 37.76
CA GLY A 96 -26.99 -24.94 37.89
C GLY A 96 -27.87 -23.78 37.38
N GLY A 97 -29.04 -24.05 36.77
CA GLY A 97 -29.93 -23.01 36.25
C GLY A 97 -29.76 -22.67 34.75
N ALA A 98 -30.55 -21.72 34.25
CA ALA A 98 -30.95 -21.61 32.83
C ALA A 98 -29.94 -20.98 31.84
N GLU A 99 -28.85 -20.35 32.30
CA GLU A 99 -27.84 -19.76 31.39
C GLU A 99 -26.47 -20.41 31.62
N VAL A 100 -26.12 -21.34 30.73
CA VAL A 100 -24.81 -22.01 30.73
C VAL A 100 -23.97 -21.44 29.59
N SER A 101 -22.96 -20.65 29.94
CA SER A 101 -21.96 -20.14 28.99
C SER A 101 -20.96 -21.23 28.59
N GLN A 102 -20.38 -21.11 27.38
CA GLN A 102 -19.37 -22.04 26.88
C GLN A 102 -18.12 -22.12 27.80
N GLY A 103 -17.78 -21.02 28.48
CA GLY A 103 -16.72 -21.01 29.49
C GLY A 103 -17.04 -21.85 30.74
N GLN A 104 -18.30 -21.87 31.19
CA GLN A 104 -18.75 -22.72 32.30
C GLN A 104 -18.73 -24.20 31.91
N VAL A 105 -19.09 -24.54 30.67
CA VAL A 105 -19.00 -25.91 30.15
C VAL A 105 -17.57 -26.42 30.19
N LEU A 106 -16.62 -25.65 29.65
CA LEU A 106 -15.20 -26.03 29.62
C LEU A 106 -14.61 -26.17 31.03
N THR A 107 -14.99 -25.29 31.96
CA THR A 107 -14.55 -25.35 33.36
C THR A 107 -15.09 -26.60 34.06
N ALA A 108 -16.36 -26.96 33.81
CA ALA A 108 -16.97 -28.16 34.37
C ALA A 108 -16.35 -29.45 33.79
N LEU A 109 -16.05 -29.47 32.49
CA LEU A 109 -15.31 -30.56 31.83
C LEU A 109 -13.91 -30.73 32.41
N GLU A 110 -13.15 -29.64 32.58
CA GLU A 110 -11.83 -29.66 33.19
C GLU A 110 -11.88 -30.24 34.62
N ALA A 111 -12.81 -29.76 35.45
CA ALA A 111 -12.99 -30.24 36.82
C ALA A 111 -13.42 -31.72 36.89
N ALA A 112 -14.22 -32.20 35.93
CA ALA A 112 -14.56 -33.62 35.84
C ALA A 112 -13.34 -34.47 35.43
N LEU A 113 -12.60 -34.05 34.42
CA LEU A 113 -11.39 -34.75 33.97
C LEU A 113 -10.31 -34.83 35.06
N VAL A 114 -10.14 -33.77 35.85
CA VAL A 114 -9.26 -33.76 37.03
C VAL A 114 -9.72 -34.77 38.09
N ARG A 115 -11.03 -34.84 38.38
CA ARG A 115 -11.60 -35.83 39.33
C ARG A 115 -11.43 -37.28 38.87
N HIS A 116 -11.46 -37.52 37.56
CA HIS A 116 -11.13 -38.82 36.96
C HIS A 116 -9.62 -39.05 36.79
N ASN A 117 -8.76 -38.19 37.38
CA ASN A 117 -7.31 -38.26 37.30
C ASN A 117 -6.74 -38.21 35.86
N ARG A 118 -7.50 -37.64 34.91
CA ARG A 118 -7.14 -37.46 33.49
C ARG A 118 -6.73 -36.02 33.18
N HIS A 119 -5.68 -35.58 33.86
CA HIS A 119 -5.06 -34.25 33.68
C HIS A 119 -4.52 -34.04 32.26
N ASP A 120 -4.15 -35.11 31.56
CA ASP A 120 -3.66 -35.11 30.18
C ASP A 120 -4.75 -34.74 29.16
N ILE A 121 -5.96 -35.30 29.31
CA ILE A 121 -7.11 -34.92 28.48
C ILE A 121 -7.56 -33.49 28.80
N ALA A 122 -7.58 -33.11 30.08
CA ALA A 122 -7.90 -31.75 30.49
C ALA A 122 -6.95 -30.72 29.83
N LYS A 123 -5.65 -31.06 29.76
CA LYS A 123 -4.65 -30.25 29.08
C LYS A 123 -4.91 -30.18 27.58
N SER A 124 -5.25 -31.30 26.92
CA SER A 124 -5.65 -31.35 25.51
C SER A 124 -6.84 -30.45 25.19
N LEU A 125 -7.88 -30.47 26.03
CA LEU A 125 -9.06 -29.62 25.90
C LEU A 125 -8.68 -28.13 25.92
N LEU A 126 -7.72 -27.72 26.77
CA LEU A 126 -7.22 -26.34 26.81
C LEU A 126 -6.41 -25.93 25.57
N PHE A 127 -5.78 -26.86 24.87
CA PHE A 127 -5.08 -26.55 23.61
C PHE A 127 -6.06 -26.31 22.45
N SER A 128 -7.24 -26.92 22.48
CA SER A 128 -8.29 -26.74 21.47
C SER A 128 -9.15 -25.48 21.68
N ARG A 129 -8.98 -24.74 22.79
CA ARG A 129 -9.80 -23.56 23.11
C ARG A 129 -9.45 -22.36 22.20
N GLY A 130 -10.44 -21.88 21.45
CA GLY A 130 -10.35 -20.66 20.64
C GLY A 130 -10.38 -19.37 21.47
N PRO A 131 -10.01 -18.21 20.88
CA PRO A 131 -9.92 -16.92 21.59
C PRO A 131 -11.25 -16.28 22.02
N ALA A 132 -12.41 -16.93 21.81
CA ALA A 132 -13.74 -16.34 22.00
C ALA A 132 -14.55 -16.87 23.21
N ASP A 133 -14.06 -17.90 23.93
CA ASP A 133 -14.94 -18.71 24.80
C ASP A 133 -14.71 -18.55 26.31
N ALA A 134 -14.41 -17.35 26.81
CA ALA A 134 -14.18 -17.14 28.25
C ALA A 134 -15.08 -16.03 28.83
N SER A 135 -15.98 -16.44 29.73
CA SER A 135 -16.81 -15.60 30.58
C SER A 135 -16.07 -15.32 31.90
N GLY A 136 -15.42 -14.16 31.98
CA GLY A 136 -14.87 -13.61 33.22
C GLY A 136 -15.16 -12.11 33.29
N GLU A 137 -15.44 -11.58 34.48
CA GLU A 137 -15.68 -10.15 34.71
C GLU A 137 -14.60 -9.30 34.04
N VAL A 138 -15.02 -8.48 33.07
CA VAL A 138 -14.15 -7.60 32.30
C VAL A 138 -13.68 -6.48 33.20
N THR A 139 -12.53 -6.69 33.83
CA THR A 139 -11.79 -5.58 34.45
C THR A 139 -11.15 -4.79 33.30
N THR A 140 -11.67 -3.60 33.02
CA THR A 140 -11.18 -2.75 31.91
C THR A 140 -9.74 -2.29 32.19
N VAL A 141 -8.78 -2.87 31.48
CA VAL A 141 -7.37 -2.46 31.51
C VAL A 141 -7.07 -1.70 30.22
N THR A 142 -6.56 -0.48 30.35
CA THR A 142 -6.19 0.42 29.24
C THR A 142 -4.82 0.11 28.63
N THR A 143 -3.97 -0.62 29.36
CA THR A 143 -2.62 -1.05 28.94
C THR A 143 -2.69 -1.99 27.74
N LYS A 144 -1.82 -1.80 26.74
CA LYS A 144 -1.66 -2.69 25.59
C LYS A 144 -0.42 -3.59 25.76
N LEU A 145 -0.44 -4.79 25.21
CA LEU A 145 0.68 -5.75 25.29
C LEU A 145 1.54 -5.66 24.01
N MET A 146 2.83 -5.40 24.16
CA MET A 146 3.81 -5.52 23.07
C MET A 146 4.37 -6.95 23.01
N ARG A 147 4.09 -7.65 21.91
CA ARG A 147 4.60 -9.00 21.64
C ARG A 147 6.08 -8.96 21.26
N ARG A 148 6.75 -10.12 21.32
CA ARG A 148 8.16 -10.31 20.90
C ARG A 148 8.44 -9.89 19.44
N ASN A 149 7.42 -9.83 18.59
CA ASN A 149 7.49 -9.36 17.20
C ASN A 149 7.12 -7.87 17.05
N HIS A 150 7.14 -7.10 18.14
CA HIS A 150 6.82 -5.66 18.21
C HIS A 150 5.37 -5.30 17.82
N GLN A 151 4.47 -6.29 17.65
CA GLN A 151 3.04 -6.07 17.48
C GLN A 151 2.39 -5.69 18.81
N ILE A 152 1.61 -4.62 18.81
CA ILE A 152 0.84 -4.15 19.97
C ILE A 152 -0.57 -4.73 19.89
N VAL A 153 -0.96 -5.51 20.90
CA VAL A 153 -2.27 -6.15 20.98
C VAL A 153 -3.04 -5.69 22.23
N PRO A 154 -4.39 -5.69 22.20
CA PRO A 154 -5.19 -5.41 23.39
C PRO A 154 -4.89 -6.40 24.53
N TRP A 155 -4.98 -5.93 25.78
CA TRP A 155 -4.83 -6.76 26.96
C TRP A 155 -5.92 -7.85 27.01
N LYS A 156 -5.51 -9.09 27.29
CA LYS A 156 -6.43 -10.23 27.46
C LYS A 156 -5.96 -11.11 28.63
N GLN A 157 -6.66 -11.03 29.75
CA GLN A 157 -6.37 -11.82 30.96
C GLN A 157 -6.41 -13.34 30.70
N ASP A 158 -7.33 -13.80 29.85
CA ASP A 158 -7.53 -15.24 29.58
C ASP A 158 -6.27 -15.93 29.07
N LYS A 159 -5.40 -15.20 28.36
CA LYS A 159 -4.15 -15.77 27.84
C LYS A 159 -3.15 -16.08 28.96
N ILE A 160 -3.19 -15.32 30.05
CA ILE A 160 -2.39 -15.58 31.25
C ILE A 160 -2.96 -16.78 31.99
N GLU A 161 -4.27 -16.80 32.21
CA GLU A 161 -4.95 -17.90 32.89
C GLU A 161 -4.69 -19.25 32.20
N ILE A 162 -4.85 -19.32 30.87
CA ILE A 162 -4.59 -20.55 30.10
C ILE A 162 -3.13 -21.00 30.24
N ALA A 163 -2.17 -20.06 30.21
CA ALA A 163 -0.76 -20.39 30.35
C ALA A 163 -0.46 -20.97 31.75
N VAL A 164 -1.06 -20.41 32.79
CA VAL A 164 -0.90 -20.88 34.17
C VAL A 164 -1.59 -22.23 34.38
N ARG A 165 -2.83 -22.42 33.91
CA ARG A 165 -3.56 -23.71 33.98
C ARG A 165 -2.75 -24.85 33.37
N LYS A 166 -2.09 -24.62 32.23
CA LYS A 166 -1.21 -25.63 31.60
C LYS A 166 -0.08 -26.06 32.51
N SER A 167 0.51 -25.16 33.29
CA SER A 167 1.58 -25.49 34.23
C SER A 167 1.07 -26.31 35.42
N PHE A 168 -0.12 -26.04 35.94
CA PHE A 168 -0.76 -26.86 36.99
C PHE A 168 -1.07 -28.28 36.49
N LEU A 169 -1.73 -28.39 35.34
CA LEU A 169 -2.12 -29.70 34.79
C LEU A 169 -0.91 -30.55 34.38
N SER A 170 0.19 -29.93 33.95
CA SER A 170 1.45 -30.65 33.65
C SER A 170 2.07 -31.32 34.86
N LEU A 171 1.72 -30.86 36.08
CA LEU A 171 2.16 -31.44 37.34
C LEU A 171 1.10 -32.36 37.98
N GLY A 172 -0.04 -32.58 37.32
CA GLY A 172 -1.16 -33.34 37.88
C GLY A 172 -1.81 -32.65 39.09
N LEU A 173 -1.77 -31.31 39.12
CA LEU A 173 -2.33 -30.50 40.20
C LEU A 173 -3.64 -29.84 39.74
N ASP A 174 -4.49 -29.50 40.70
CA ASP A 174 -5.70 -28.72 40.45
C ASP A 174 -5.34 -27.33 39.90
N SER A 175 -5.97 -26.96 38.79
CA SER A 175 -5.74 -25.72 38.04
C SER A 175 -6.58 -24.55 38.52
N SER A 176 -7.51 -24.76 39.47
CA SER A 176 -8.36 -23.71 40.04
C SER A 176 -7.63 -22.44 40.51
N PRO A 177 -6.40 -22.50 41.09
CA PRO A 177 -5.68 -21.30 41.53
C PRO A 177 -5.22 -20.39 40.38
N ALA A 178 -5.22 -20.87 39.13
CA ALA A 178 -4.78 -20.10 37.96
C ALA A 178 -5.61 -18.82 37.74
N VAL A 179 -6.90 -18.83 38.09
CA VAL A 179 -7.79 -17.67 37.99
C VAL A 179 -7.31 -16.56 38.92
N THR A 180 -6.99 -16.90 40.16
CA THR A 180 -6.51 -15.96 41.18
C THR A 180 -5.18 -15.34 40.78
N VAL A 181 -4.27 -16.14 40.22
CA VAL A 181 -2.96 -15.67 39.71
C VAL A 181 -3.14 -14.72 38.52
N ALA A 182 -3.99 -15.06 37.55
CA ALA A 182 -4.25 -14.22 36.39
C ALA A 182 -4.88 -12.87 36.78
N ALA A 183 -5.88 -12.89 37.68
CA ALA A 183 -6.52 -11.68 38.18
C ALA A 183 -5.54 -10.80 38.98
N ALA A 184 -4.69 -11.40 39.82
CA ALA A 184 -3.68 -10.65 40.58
C ALA A 184 -2.62 -10.01 39.66
N THR A 185 -2.18 -10.72 38.62
CA THR A 185 -1.26 -10.20 37.60
C THR A 185 -1.88 -9.02 36.85
N THR A 186 -3.14 -9.14 36.41
CA THR A 186 -3.87 -8.06 35.73
C THR A 186 -4.02 -6.83 36.61
N ARG A 187 -4.32 -7.00 37.91
CA ARG A 187 -4.38 -5.88 38.87
C ARG A 187 -3.03 -5.18 39.01
N ARG A 188 -1.94 -5.93 39.18
CA ARG A 188 -0.58 -5.38 39.26
C ARG A 188 -0.21 -4.56 38.02
N ILE A 189 -0.59 -5.02 36.82
CA ILE A 189 -0.29 -4.32 35.57
C ILE A 189 -1.11 -3.05 35.41
N ARG A 190 -2.37 -3.06 35.84
CA ARG A 190 -3.18 -1.85 35.91
C ARG A 190 -2.57 -0.83 36.86
N ASP A 191 -2.07 -1.27 38.01
CA ASP A 191 -1.49 -0.38 39.02
C ASP A 191 -0.13 0.21 38.59
N LEU A 192 0.53 -0.36 37.58
CA LEU A 192 1.74 0.20 36.96
C LEU A 192 1.46 1.40 36.02
N ASP A 193 0.19 1.61 35.61
CA ASP A 193 -0.29 2.70 34.74
C ASP A 193 0.52 2.90 33.44
N LEU A 194 1.06 1.80 32.89
CA LEU A 194 1.80 1.83 31.63
C LEU A 194 0.85 1.75 30.44
N ALA A 195 1.09 2.58 29.41
CA ALA A 195 0.35 2.52 28.16
C ALA A 195 0.64 1.24 27.35
N VAL A 196 1.89 0.76 27.41
CA VAL A 196 2.37 -0.45 26.73
C VAL A 196 3.32 -1.21 27.66
N ILE A 197 3.15 -2.53 27.78
CA ILE A 197 4.02 -3.43 28.56
C ILE A 197 4.62 -4.51 27.65
N GLY A 198 5.90 -4.85 27.86
CA GLY A 198 6.58 -5.91 27.13
C GLY A 198 6.14 -7.32 27.58
N ILE A 199 6.07 -8.27 26.66
CA ILE A 199 5.66 -9.65 26.99
C ILE A 199 6.63 -10.40 27.92
N GLU A 200 7.92 -10.03 27.98
CA GLU A 200 8.83 -10.59 28.98
C GLU A 200 8.49 -10.07 30.39
N GLU A 201 8.21 -8.78 30.53
CA GLU A 201 7.82 -8.15 31.79
C GLU A 201 6.52 -8.77 32.33
N VAL A 202 5.57 -9.06 31.46
CA VAL A 202 4.35 -9.80 31.85
C VAL A 202 4.67 -11.22 32.32
N GLN A 203 5.61 -11.92 31.67
CA GLN A 203 6.01 -13.26 32.09
C GLN A 203 6.74 -13.25 33.43
N ASP A 204 7.53 -12.22 33.71
CA ASP A 204 8.20 -12.03 35.00
C ASP A 204 7.17 -11.78 36.11
N LEU A 205 6.16 -10.94 35.86
CA LEU A 205 5.07 -10.69 36.82
C LEU A 205 4.24 -11.94 37.14
N VAL A 206 3.96 -12.79 36.14
CA VAL A 206 3.27 -14.08 36.36
C VAL A 206 4.12 -15.01 37.24
N GLN A 207 5.44 -15.01 37.06
CA GLN A 207 6.35 -15.82 37.87
C GLN A 207 6.38 -15.34 39.32
N GLU A 208 6.49 -14.03 39.54
CA GLU A 208 6.43 -13.44 40.87
C GLU A 208 5.11 -13.76 41.58
N GLU A 209 3.99 -13.71 40.86
CA GLU A 209 2.66 -13.97 41.43
C GLU A 209 2.46 -15.45 41.79
N LEU A 210 3.01 -16.37 40.99
CA LEU A 210 3.03 -17.79 41.36
C LEU A 210 3.87 -18.04 42.61
N MET A 211 4.97 -17.32 42.79
CA MET A 211 5.83 -17.44 43.97
C MET A 211 5.21 -16.78 45.21
N SER A 212 4.57 -15.62 45.06
CA SER A 212 3.92 -14.88 46.17
C SER A 212 2.75 -15.66 46.78
N GLN A 213 1.99 -16.38 45.95
CA GLN A 213 0.88 -17.24 46.39
C GLN A 213 1.34 -18.63 46.86
N GLY A 214 2.66 -18.87 46.98
CA GLY A 214 3.22 -20.11 47.53
C GLY A 214 3.25 -21.30 46.57
N HIS A 215 2.95 -21.10 45.28
CA HIS A 215 2.95 -22.16 44.26
C HIS A 215 4.35 -22.40 43.67
N PHE A 216 5.36 -22.60 44.53
CA PHE A 216 6.76 -22.71 44.13
C PHE A 216 7.03 -23.83 43.10
N LYS A 217 6.40 -25.00 43.26
CA LYS A 217 6.57 -26.13 42.32
C LYS A 217 6.04 -25.79 40.93
N VAL A 218 4.93 -25.06 40.85
CA VAL A 218 4.31 -24.62 39.59
C VAL A 218 5.11 -23.49 38.96
N ALA A 219 5.59 -22.52 39.75
CA ALA A 219 6.48 -21.46 39.30
C ALA A 219 7.76 -22.04 38.65
N THR A 220 8.39 -23.01 39.30
CA THR A 220 9.57 -23.71 38.74
C THR A 220 9.24 -24.40 37.41
N SER A 221 8.10 -25.10 37.32
CA SER A 221 7.65 -25.72 36.07
C SER A 221 7.39 -24.70 34.96
N TYR A 222 6.76 -23.57 35.28
CA TYR A 222 6.50 -22.46 34.36
C TYR A 222 7.81 -21.82 33.84
N ILE A 223 8.78 -21.57 34.73
CA ILE A 223 10.11 -21.04 34.39
C ILE A 223 10.87 -22.01 33.48
N LEU A 224 10.90 -23.30 33.83
CA LEU A 224 11.56 -24.33 33.03
C LEU A 224 10.93 -24.44 31.64
N TYR A 225 9.59 -24.37 31.54
CA TYR A 225 8.89 -24.38 30.27
C TYR A 225 9.18 -23.14 29.42
N ARG A 226 9.20 -21.94 30.03
CA ARG A 226 9.60 -20.68 29.38
C ARG A 226 11.03 -20.77 28.83
N ALA A 227 11.98 -21.26 29.63
CA ALA A 227 13.38 -21.43 29.27
C ALA A 227 13.56 -22.46 28.14
N GLN A 228 12.84 -23.58 28.18
CA GLN A 228 12.90 -24.60 27.14
C GLN A 228 12.30 -24.10 25.82
N ARG A 229 11.20 -23.30 25.85
CA ARG A 229 10.70 -22.60 24.66
C ARG A 229 11.64 -21.52 24.15
N ALA A 230 12.39 -20.85 25.02
CA ALA A 230 13.40 -19.86 24.61
C ALA A 230 14.56 -20.54 23.89
N ARG A 231 15.11 -21.62 24.47
CA ARG A 231 16.12 -22.45 23.81
C ARG A 231 15.60 -23.05 22.51
N GLN A 232 14.38 -23.59 22.47
CA GLN A 232 13.82 -24.13 21.22
C GLN A 232 13.74 -23.06 20.14
N ARG A 233 13.36 -21.82 20.47
CA ARG A 233 13.38 -20.70 19.53
C ARG A 233 14.81 -20.37 19.08
N GLU A 234 15.79 -20.34 19.98
CA GLU A 234 17.20 -20.16 19.61
C GLU A 234 17.69 -21.28 18.68
N THR A 235 17.31 -22.53 18.92
CA THR A 235 17.65 -23.68 18.09
C THR A 235 16.87 -23.70 16.76
N GLU A 236 15.62 -23.21 16.73
CA GLU A 236 14.80 -23.03 15.51
C GLU A 236 15.33 -21.86 14.66
N ILE A 237 15.83 -20.78 15.30
CA ILE A 237 16.54 -19.67 14.64
C ILE A 237 17.89 -20.16 14.10
N ALA A 238 18.61 -21.03 14.82
CA ALA A 238 19.92 -21.55 14.42
C ALA A 238 19.86 -22.68 13.37
N ARG A 239 18.75 -23.41 13.26
CA ARG A 239 18.58 -24.49 12.26
C ARG A 239 18.04 -24.02 10.92
N GLY A 240 17.62 -22.76 10.80
CA GLY A 240 17.01 -22.24 9.59
C GLY A 240 15.63 -22.89 9.31
N PRO A 241 14.75 -22.21 8.55
CA PRO A 241 13.38 -22.67 8.39
C PRO A 241 13.29 -23.75 7.30
N VAL A 242 12.67 -24.89 7.64
CA VAL A 242 11.86 -25.64 6.67
C VAL A 242 10.52 -24.92 6.64
N ALA A 243 10.18 -24.36 5.48
CA ALA A 243 9.03 -23.52 5.24
C ALA A 243 7.70 -24.21 5.57
N GLU A 244 6.81 -23.49 6.26
CA GLU A 244 5.54 -23.07 5.67
C GLU A 244 5.35 -21.56 5.98
N ASP A 245 5.74 -20.77 4.97
CA ASP A 245 5.47 -19.36 4.63
C ASP A 245 5.34 -18.27 5.72
N ARG A 246 6.45 -17.56 5.93
CA ARG A 246 6.62 -16.16 5.46
C ARG A 246 8.10 -15.82 5.45
N GLN A 247 8.75 -16.17 4.35
CA GLN A 247 10.11 -15.74 4.03
C GLN A 247 10.05 -14.24 3.72
N GLU A 248 10.63 -13.39 4.58
CA GLU A 248 11.06 -12.07 4.10
C GLU A 248 12.16 -12.34 3.08
N THR A 249 11.80 -12.34 1.79
CA THR A 249 12.75 -12.58 0.70
C THR A 249 13.77 -11.46 0.70
N ILE A 250 14.95 -11.72 1.28
CA ILE A 250 16.13 -10.86 1.12
C ILE A 250 16.58 -11.03 -0.32
N LEU A 251 16.53 -9.96 -1.09
CA LEU A 251 16.98 -9.93 -2.48
C LEU A 251 18.42 -9.44 -2.53
N VAL A 252 19.20 -9.95 -3.48
CA VAL A 252 20.48 -9.33 -3.84
C VAL A 252 20.18 -8.30 -4.92
N LEU A 253 20.53 -7.04 -4.71
CA LEU A 253 20.39 -5.97 -5.70
C LEU A 253 21.72 -5.66 -6.35
N LYS A 254 21.68 -5.30 -7.63
CA LYS A 254 22.85 -4.84 -8.39
C LYS A 254 22.82 -3.33 -8.57
N ARG A 255 23.87 -2.65 -8.12
CA ARG A 255 24.09 -1.22 -8.32
C ARG A 255 24.61 -0.91 -9.73
N GLU A 256 24.54 0.36 -10.13
CA GLU A 256 25.09 0.84 -11.41
C GLU A 256 26.62 0.60 -11.53
N ASP A 257 27.34 0.58 -10.41
CA ASP A 257 28.79 0.30 -10.34
C ASP A 257 29.13 -1.19 -10.47
N GLY A 258 28.13 -2.06 -10.58
CA GLY A 258 28.28 -3.51 -10.69
C GLY A 258 28.41 -4.24 -9.35
N THR A 259 28.46 -3.53 -8.22
CA THR A 259 28.46 -4.14 -6.89
C THR A 259 27.08 -4.67 -6.52
N THR A 260 27.05 -5.65 -5.61
CA THR A 260 25.80 -6.24 -5.10
C THR A 260 25.66 -6.03 -3.60
N TYR A 261 24.43 -5.83 -3.13
CA TYR A 261 24.12 -5.74 -1.70
C TYR A 261 22.77 -6.39 -1.39
N PHE A 262 22.58 -6.73 -0.11
CA PHE A 262 21.35 -7.34 0.36
C PHE A 262 20.27 -6.30 0.62
N TRP A 263 19.06 -6.58 0.14
CA TRP A 263 17.87 -5.77 0.32
C TRP A 263 16.81 -6.57 1.06
N ASP A 264 16.46 -6.08 2.24
CA ASP A 264 15.46 -6.65 3.16
C ASP A 264 14.04 -6.07 2.96
N GLY A 265 13.93 -5.07 2.08
CA GLY A 265 12.71 -4.30 1.83
C GLY A 265 12.31 -3.33 2.93
N ALA A 266 13.19 -3.01 3.88
CA ALA A 266 12.94 -1.97 4.86
C ALA A 266 12.62 -0.63 4.19
N SER A 267 13.36 -0.28 3.12
CA SER A 267 13.10 0.94 2.35
C SER A 267 11.73 0.92 1.66
N LEU A 268 11.29 -0.23 1.16
CA LEU A 268 9.94 -0.38 0.57
C LEU A 268 8.85 -0.25 1.63
N ARG A 269 9.00 -0.87 2.80
CA ARG A 269 8.02 -0.73 3.90
C ARG A 269 7.90 0.71 4.36
N ALA A 270 9.01 1.42 4.51
CA ALA A 270 9.00 2.84 4.85
C ALA A 270 8.32 3.68 3.75
N ARG A 271 8.53 3.33 2.48
CA ARG A 271 7.86 3.97 1.33
C ARG A 271 6.36 3.70 1.29
N ILE A 272 5.93 2.47 1.60
CA ILE A 272 4.51 2.11 1.73
C ILE A 272 3.88 2.91 2.88
N ALA A 273 4.53 3.00 4.04
CA ALA A 273 4.04 3.79 5.16
C ALA A 273 3.91 5.28 4.82
N PHE A 274 4.90 5.83 4.11
CA PHE A 274 4.83 7.20 3.59
C PHE A 274 3.65 7.39 2.62
N ALA A 275 3.46 6.46 1.68
CA ALA A 275 2.41 6.58 0.67
C ALA A 275 1.00 6.36 1.26
N ALA A 276 0.85 5.47 2.24
CA ALA A 276 -0.42 5.15 2.89
C ALA A 276 -0.87 6.19 3.93
N ALA A 277 -0.01 7.13 4.31
CA ALA A 277 -0.31 8.11 5.37
C ALA A 277 -1.60 8.90 5.09
N GLY A 278 -2.61 8.73 5.94
CA GLY A 278 -3.90 9.44 5.83
C GLY A 278 -4.81 8.97 4.68
N LEU A 279 -4.58 7.77 4.12
CA LEU A 279 -5.48 7.11 3.17
C LEU A 279 -6.22 5.96 3.84
N GLU A 280 -7.43 5.68 3.37
CA GLU A 280 -8.23 4.53 3.81
C GLU A 280 -8.11 3.41 2.76
N LEU A 281 -7.00 2.67 2.82
CA LEU A 281 -6.71 1.62 1.84
C LEU A 281 -7.49 0.34 2.14
N SER A 282 -8.00 -0.31 1.09
CA SER A 282 -8.75 -1.58 1.21
C SER A 282 -7.89 -2.80 1.51
N LEU A 283 -6.55 -2.67 1.45
CA LEU A 283 -5.58 -3.73 1.74
C LEU A 283 -4.72 -3.35 2.95
N THR A 284 -4.29 -4.36 3.69
CA THR A 284 -3.30 -4.22 4.76
C THR A 284 -1.92 -3.87 4.19
N ILE A 285 -1.04 -3.29 5.02
CA ILE A 285 0.33 -2.92 4.61
C ILE A 285 1.09 -4.16 4.12
N GLU A 286 0.88 -5.31 4.77
CA GLU A 286 1.51 -6.57 4.40
C GLU A 286 1.03 -7.10 3.04
N GLU A 287 -0.27 -6.97 2.74
CA GLU A 287 -0.82 -7.33 1.42
C GLU A 287 -0.28 -6.40 0.33
N ILE A 288 -0.22 -5.10 0.59
CA ILE A 288 0.37 -4.12 -0.33
C ILE A 288 1.83 -4.45 -0.59
N GLU A 289 2.62 -4.74 0.45
CA GLU A 289 4.03 -5.12 0.28
C GLU A 289 4.16 -6.38 -0.58
N ALA A 290 3.32 -7.39 -0.35
CA ALA A 290 3.32 -8.62 -1.15
C ALA A 290 3.01 -8.34 -2.62
N GLU A 291 2.02 -7.49 -2.91
CA GLU A 291 1.67 -7.07 -4.27
C GLU A 291 2.81 -6.28 -4.93
N LEU A 292 3.44 -5.35 -4.21
CA LEU A 292 4.55 -4.54 -4.74
C LEU A 292 5.81 -5.37 -5.02
N ARG A 293 6.02 -6.46 -4.27
CA ARG A 293 7.14 -7.38 -4.47
C ARG A 293 6.93 -8.40 -5.60
N LYS A 294 5.74 -8.47 -6.22
CA LYS A 294 5.49 -9.43 -7.31
C LYS A 294 6.43 -9.20 -8.49
N GLY A 295 7.02 -10.28 -9.00
CA GLY A 295 7.94 -10.22 -10.13
C GLY A 295 9.36 -9.75 -9.79
N LEU A 296 9.67 -9.48 -8.51
CA LEU A 296 11.05 -9.25 -8.09
C LEU A 296 11.83 -10.58 -8.03
N PHE A 297 13.10 -10.53 -8.44
CA PHE A 297 14.01 -11.69 -8.46
C PHE A 297 15.40 -11.29 -7.96
N THR A 298 16.23 -12.28 -7.59
CA THR A 298 17.60 -12.06 -7.12
C THR A 298 18.49 -11.50 -8.25
N GLU A 299 19.39 -10.58 -7.91
CA GLU A 299 20.26 -9.85 -8.85
C GLU A 299 19.52 -8.85 -9.77
N ILE A 300 18.29 -8.45 -9.42
CA ILE A 300 17.60 -7.34 -10.08
C ILE A 300 18.37 -6.03 -9.89
N SER A 301 18.41 -5.19 -10.93
CA SER A 301 19.02 -3.86 -10.85
C SER A 301 18.17 -2.91 -9.99
N GLU A 302 18.79 -1.90 -9.36
CA GLU A 302 18.03 -0.87 -8.61
C GLU A 302 17.01 -0.14 -9.48
N ILE A 303 17.34 0.07 -10.76
CA ILE A 303 16.45 0.70 -11.74
C ILE A 303 15.23 -0.19 -12.01
N ASP A 304 15.43 -1.49 -12.17
CA ASP A 304 14.34 -2.42 -12.46
C ASP A 304 13.52 -2.76 -11.22
N LEU A 305 14.11 -2.73 -10.03
CA LEU A 305 13.39 -2.76 -8.75
C LEU A 305 12.42 -1.58 -8.67
N ARG A 306 12.92 -0.34 -8.88
CA ARG A 306 12.10 0.88 -8.86
C ARG A 306 10.94 0.77 -9.86
N LYS A 307 11.24 0.41 -11.13
CA LYS A 307 10.22 0.27 -12.19
C LYS A 307 9.17 -0.78 -11.84
N THR A 308 9.59 -1.92 -11.29
CA THR A 308 8.66 -2.99 -10.89
C THR A 308 7.74 -2.54 -9.77
N VAL A 309 8.27 -1.86 -8.75
CA VAL A 309 7.46 -1.30 -7.65
C VAL A 309 6.49 -0.24 -8.18
N GLU A 310 6.95 0.67 -9.06
CA GLU A 310 6.07 1.68 -9.69
C GLU A 310 4.94 1.01 -10.50
N LEU A 311 5.26 0.00 -11.33
CA LEU A 311 4.29 -0.72 -12.14
C LEU A 311 3.27 -1.48 -11.26
N ASN A 312 3.73 -2.20 -10.24
CA ASN A 312 2.86 -2.94 -9.33
C ASN A 312 2.00 -1.99 -8.49
N SER A 313 2.49 -0.81 -8.12
CA SER A 313 1.66 0.17 -7.41
C SER A 313 0.49 0.66 -8.27
N LYS A 314 0.69 0.75 -9.58
CA LYS A 314 -0.36 1.14 -10.54
C LYS A 314 -1.46 0.09 -10.67
N THR A 315 -1.14 -1.21 -10.58
CA THR A 315 -2.16 -2.26 -10.69
C THR A 315 -3.13 -2.25 -9.50
N LEU A 316 -2.69 -1.73 -8.34
CA LEU A 316 -3.55 -1.57 -7.16
C LEU A 316 -4.65 -0.51 -7.34
N ILE A 317 -4.54 0.39 -8.31
CA ILE A 317 -5.56 1.42 -8.59
C ILE A 317 -6.92 0.79 -8.92
N GLU A 318 -6.93 -0.43 -9.49
CA GLU A 318 -8.16 -1.16 -9.79
C GLU A 318 -8.86 -1.70 -8.54
N LYS A 319 -8.17 -1.76 -7.39
CA LYS A 319 -8.72 -2.30 -6.13
C LYS A 319 -9.54 -1.27 -5.37
N ASP A 320 -9.10 -0.02 -5.37
CA ASP A 320 -9.75 1.08 -4.66
C ASP A 320 -9.24 2.44 -5.17
N ALA A 321 -10.06 3.50 -5.02
CA ALA A 321 -9.74 4.83 -5.51
C ALA A 321 -8.55 5.49 -4.79
N ASP A 322 -8.36 5.25 -3.48
CA ASP A 322 -7.24 5.82 -2.73
C ASP A 322 -5.89 5.25 -3.21
N PHE A 323 -5.89 4.07 -3.87
CA PHE A 323 -4.68 3.57 -4.51
C PHE A 323 -4.17 4.46 -5.64
N ALA A 324 -5.00 5.32 -6.24
CA ALA A 324 -4.53 6.32 -7.20
C ALA A 324 -3.59 7.34 -6.53
N LYS A 325 -3.92 7.81 -5.32
CA LYS A 325 -3.04 8.68 -4.52
C LYS A 325 -1.85 7.91 -3.97
N PHE A 326 -2.06 6.69 -3.47
CA PHE A 326 -0.97 5.82 -2.99
C PHE A 326 0.11 5.62 -4.06
N ALA A 327 -0.27 5.21 -5.27
CA ALA A 327 0.66 4.99 -6.38
C ALA A 327 1.36 6.30 -6.80
N GLY A 328 0.65 7.43 -6.77
CA GLY A 328 1.26 8.75 -6.96
C GLY A 328 2.32 9.07 -5.91
N ARG A 329 2.07 8.76 -4.63
CA ARG A 329 3.00 8.98 -3.52
C ARG A 329 4.21 8.05 -3.56
N ILE A 330 4.06 6.82 -4.06
CA ILE A 330 5.18 5.93 -4.36
C ILE A 330 6.11 6.60 -5.38
N ILE A 331 5.60 7.12 -6.49
CA ILE A 331 6.44 7.84 -7.47
C ILE A 331 7.06 9.10 -6.86
N LEU A 332 6.29 9.90 -6.12
CA LEU A 332 6.80 11.12 -5.47
C LEU A 332 8.01 10.84 -4.58
N SER A 333 7.98 9.73 -3.84
CA SER A 333 9.08 9.35 -2.97
C SER A 333 10.38 9.09 -3.75
N TYR A 334 10.30 8.51 -4.96
CA TYR A 334 11.46 8.35 -5.84
C TYR A 334 11.89 9.67 -6.50
N ILE A 335 10.96 10.58 -6.79
CA ILE A 335 11.29 11.94 -7.26
C ILE A 335 12.07 12.71 -6.20
N TYR A 336 11.65 12.63 -4.94
CA TYR A 336 12.37 13.28 -3.83
C TYR A 336 13.76 12.68 -3.61
N GLU A 337 13.91 11.36 -3.75
CA GLU A 337 15.22 10.69 -3.75
C GLU A 337 16.13 11.22 -4.86
N GLU A 338 15.63 11.28 -6.09
CA GLU A 338 16.40 11.70 -7.26
C GLU A 338 16.82 13.18 -7.21
N VAL A 339 15.90 14.05 -6.80
CA VAL A 339 16.07 15.51 -6.88
C VAL A 339 16.70 16.10 -5.61
N LEU A 340 16.29 15.64 -4.43
CA LEU A 340 16.71 16.20 -3.15
C LEU A 340 17.74 15.35 -2.42
N GLY A 341 17.98 14.11 -2.86
CA GLY A 341 18.75 13.13 -2.08
C GLY A 341 18.08 12.75 -0.77
N TRP A 342 16.74 12.92 -0.70
CA TRP A 342 15.92 12.52 0.44
C TRP A 342 15.91 11.00 0.54
N ASP A 343 16.08 10.45 1.74
CA ASP A 343 16.02 9.02 1.99
C ASP A 343 14.85 8.73 2.94
N VAL A 344 13.94 7.85 2.50
CA VAL A 344 12.72 7.55 3.24
C VAL A 344 12.96 6.96 4.64
N LEU A 345 14.07 6.24 4.84
CA LEU A 345 14.44 5.64 6.12
C LEU A 345 15.16 6.63 7.03
N ARG A 346 16.14 7.36 6.48
CA ARG A 346 16.99 8.28 7.26
C ARG A 346 16.29 9.60 7.59
N ASP A 347 15.55 10.15 6.63
CA ASP A 347 15.06 11.52 6.69
C ASP A 347 13.59 11.58 7.11
N GLY A 348 12.79 10.60 6.68
CA GLY A 348 11.35 10.54 6.94
C GLY A 348 10.56 11.74 6.38
N ALA A 349 9.24 11.73 6.58
CA ALA A 349 8.38 12.78 6.03
C ALA A 349 8.62 14.17 6.66
N GLY A 350 9.03 14.22 7.94
CA GLY A 350 9.22 15.47 8.69
C GLY A 350 10.34 16.37 8.14
N ARG A 351 11.38 15.79 7.53
CA ARG A 351 12.49 16.56 6.94
C ARG A 351 12.23 17.05 5.53
N LEU A 352 11.18 16.57 4.85
CA LEU A 352 10.90 16.93 3.45
C LEU A 352 10.77 18.44 3.27
N ARG A 353 10.06 19.13 4.16
CA ARG A 353 9.86 20.58 4.06
C ARG A 353 11.19 21.34 4.15
N GLN A 354 12.06 20.94 5.07
CA GLN A 354 13.37 21.57 5.23
C GLN A 354 14.27 21.29 4.02
N MET A 355 14.30 20.04 3.53
CA MET A 355 15.11 19.69 2.35
C MET A 355 14.66 20.43 1.08
N HIS A 356 13.35 20.65 0.90
CA HIS A 356 12.84 21.48 -0.19
C HIS A 356 13.34 22.93 -0.06
N ARG A 357 13.32 23.50 1.16
CA ARG A 357 13.80 24.87 1.40
C ARG A 357 15.28 25.01 1.09
N ASP A 358 16.09 24.09 1.62
CA ASP A 358 17.54 24.12 1.48
C ASP A 358 18.00 23.92 0.03
N ALA A 359 17.30 23.07 -0.73
CA ALA A 359 17.65 22.76 -2.11
C ALA A 359 17.14 23.79 -3.13
N PHE A 360 16.16 24.63 -2.79
CA PHE A 360 15.48 25.51 -3.77
C PHE A 360 16.43 26.51 -4.45
N ALA A 361 17.30 27.17 -3.67
CA ALA A 361 18.27 28.12 -4.22
C ALA A 361 19.28 27.44 -5.16
N SER A 362 19.79 26.28 -4.75
CA SER A 362 20.71 25.46 -5.56
C SER A 362 20.07 24.98 -6.86
N TYR A 363 18.78 24.64 -6.82
CA TYR A 363 17.99 24.30 -8.00
C TYR A 363 17.93 25.47 -8.99
N VAL A 364 17.59 26.69 -8.52
CA VAL A 364 17.50 27.87 -9.38
C VAL A 364 18.85 28.18 -10.02
N GLU A 365 19.92 28.17 -9.23
CA GLU A 365 21.27 28.44 -9.73
C GLU A 365 21.74 27.39 -10.74
N ARG A 366 21.50 26.10 -10.46
CA ARG A 366 21.82 25.03 -11.41
C ARG A 366 21.03 25.20 -12.71
N GLY A 367 19.73 25.47 -12.61
CA GLY A 367 18.85 25.67 -13.76
C GLY A 367 19.27 26.85 -14.65
N ILE A 368 19.74 27.94 -14.06
CA ILE A 368 20.33 29.08 -14.79
C ILE A 368 21.66 28.68 -15.44
N ALA A 369 22.54 28.00 -14.70
CA ALA A 369 23.86 27.60 -15.20
C ALA A 369 23.77 26.71 -16.45
N ILE A 370 22.78 25.81 -16.51
CA ILE A 370 22.55 24.95 -17.68
C ILE A 370 21.58 25.56 -18.71
N SER A 371 21.29 26.86 -18.63
CA SER A 371 20.41 27.58 -19.57
C SER A 371 18.99 26.98 -19.68
N ARG A 372 18.51 26.37 -18.60
CA ARG A 372 17.14 25.85 -18.51
C ARG A 372 16.18 26.84 -17.84
N LEU A 373 16.70 27.70 -16.97
CA LEU A 373 15.97 28.80 -16.34
C LEU A 373 16.49 30.16 -16.81
N SER A 374 15.61 31.16 -16.80
CA SER A 374 16.00 32.54 -17.07
C SER A 374 16.85 33.11 -15.92
N PRO A 375 17.93 33.86 -16.21
CA PRO A 375 18.69 34.59 -15.18
C PRO A 375 17.82 35.56 -14.35
N GLU A 376 16.67 35.99 -14.87
CA GLU A 376 15.71 36.82 -14.15
C GLU A 376 15.20 36.15 -12.85
N MET A 377 15.19 34.82 -12.80
CA MET A 377 14.78 34.07 -11.60
C MET A 377 15.67 34.35 -10.39
N ARG A 378 16.94 34.76 -10.61
CA ARG A 378 17.88 35.12 -9.52
C ARG A 378 17.50 36.41 -8.80
N LYS A 379 16.66 37.26 -9.41
CA LYS A 379 16.27 38.57 -8.83
C LYS A 379 15.27 38.45 -7.69
N TYR A 380 14.70 37.27 -7.45
CA TYR A 380 13.76 37.02 -6.38
C TYR A 380 14.46 36.80 -5.03
N ASP A 381 13.76 37.12 -3.95
CA ASP A 381 14.12 36.59 -2.62
C ASP A 381 13.76 35.10 -2.54
N LEU A 382 14.73 34.24 -2.88
CA LEU A 382 14.55 32.79 -2.91
C LEU A 382 14.29 32.19 -1.53
N ALA A 383 14.80 32.81 -0.46
CA ALA A 383 14.56 32.33 0.91
C ALA A 383 13.09 32.54 1.30
N LYS A 384 12.53 33.72 0.99
CA LYS A 384 11.11 34.00 1.21
C LYS A 384 10.19 33.08 0.40
N LEU A 385 10.54 32.78 -0.86
CA LEU A 385 9.78 31.84 -1.69
C LEU A 385 9.89 30.40 -1.19
N ALA A 386 11.08 29.98 -0.77
CA ALA A 386 11.33 28.65 -0.20
C ALA A 386 10.45 28.39 1.04
N GLU A 387 10.23 29.39 1.89
CA GLU A 387 9.36 29.27 3.06
C GLU A 387 7.91 28.87 2.72
N ALA A 388 7.42 29.30 1.55
CA ALA A 388 6.07 29.04 1.06
C ALA A 388 5.89 27.63 0.47
N LEU A 389 6.98 26.90 0.22
CA LEU A 389 6.91 25.52 -0.29
C LEU A 389 6.27 24.59 0.74
N ASP A 390 5.35 23.75 0.27
CA ASP A 390 4.63 22.78 1.09
C ASP A 390 4.54 21.42 0.39
N PRO A 391 5.51 20.52 0.65
CA PRO A 391 5.52 19.18 0.06
C PRO A 391 4.31 18.33 0.42
N MET A 392 3.57 18.65 1.49
CA MET A 392 2.35 17.91 1.84
C MET A 392 1.25 18.11 0.80
N ALA A 393 1.27 19.25 0.08
CA ALA A 393 0.33 19.46 -1.02
C ALA A 393 0.58 18.53 -2.21
N ASP A 394 1.78 17.99 -2.37
CA ASP A 394 2.07 17.01 -3.43
C ASP A 394 1.38 15.66 -3.15
N MET A 395 1.13 15.34 -1.88
CA MET A 395 0.49 14.09 -1.44
C MET A 395 -0.97 13.94 -1.93
N GLU A 396 -1.56 15.04 -2.39
CA GLU A 396 -2.91 15.07 -2.96
C GLU A 396 -2.93 14.81 -4.48
N PHE A 397 -1.78 14.58 -5.12
CA PHE A 397 -1.76 14.16 -6.53
C PHE A 397 -2.01 12.66 -6.66
N GLU A 398 -2.85 12.31 -7.63
CA GLU A 398 -2.99 10.94 -8.12
C GLU A 398 -1.82 10.56 -9.04
N PHE A 399 -1.64 9.25 -9.22
CA PHE A 399 -0.62 8.64 -10.08
C PHE A 399 -0.46 9.33 -11.44
N LEU A 400 -1.56 9.52 -12.17
CA LEU A 400 -1.51 10.11 -13.52
C LEU A 400 -0.98 11.54 -13.50
N GLY A 401 -1.29 12.31 -12.44
CA GLY A 401 -0.80 13.66 -12.24
C GLY A 401 0.72 13.69 -12.01
N VAL A 402 1.20 12.87 -11.07
CA VAL A 402 2.63 12.78 -10.75
C VAL A 402 3.43 12.27 -11.95
N GLN A 403 2.96 11.20 -12.59
CA GLN A 403 3.60 10.62 -13.77
C GLN A 403 3.68 11.64 -14.91
N THR A 404 2.58 12.38 -15.15
CA THR A 404 2.55 13.43 -16.17
C THR A 404 3.56 14.53 -15.89
N LEU A 405 3.69 14.97 -14.64
CA LEU A 405 4.71 15.95 -14.25
C LEU A 405 6.10 15.40 -14.54
N TYR A 406 6.42 14.20 -14.05
CA TYR A 406 7.75 13.60 -14.17
C TYR A 406 8.20 13.35 -15.62
N ASP A 407 7.31 12.82 -16.45
CA ASP A 407 7.65 12.46 -17.83
C ASP A 407 7.83 13.68 -18.73
N ARG A 408 7.06 14.74 -18.46
CA ARG A 408 6.87 15.83 -19.43
C ARG A 408 7.29 17.19 -18.90
N TYR A 409 6.96 17.55 -17.66
CA TYR A 409 7.03 18.93 -17.18
C TYR A 409 8.27 19.25 -16.34
N LEU A 410 8.70 18.33 -15.48
CA LEU A 410 9.84 18.56 -14.60
C LEU A 410 11.12 18.76 -15.42
N ILE A 411 11.89 19.79 -15.10
CA ILE A 411 13.14 20.08 -15.81
C ILE A 411 14.14 18.94 -15.61
N VAL A 412 14.76 18.51 -16.71
CA VAL A 412 15.80 17.48 -16.75
C VAL A 412 17.15 18.13 -17.02
N ASP A 413 18.14 17.82 -16.20
CA ASP A 413 19.54 18.07 -16.51
C ASP A 413 20.08 16.93 -17.38
N LYS A 414 20.27 17.23 -18.66
CA LYS A 414 20.89 16.33 -19.64
C LYS A 414 22.39 16.59 -19.81
N THR A 415 22.95 17.57 -19.11
CA THR A 415 24.40 17.87 -19.16
C THR A 415 25.21 16.87 -18.34
N VAL A 416 24.57 16.25 -17.35
CA VAL A 416 25.12 15.15 -16.55
C VAL A 416 24.69 13.80 -17.12
N LYS A 417 25.54 12.78 -16.93
CA LYS A 417 25.23 11.38 -17.27
C LYS A 417 25.31 10.51 -16.01
N PRO A 418 24.25 9.72 -15.70
CA PRO A 418 22.94 9.70 -16.36
C PRO A 418 22.19 11.02 -16.18
N ALA A 419 21.25 11.31 -17.10
CA ALA A 419 20.42 12.51 -17.00
C ALA A 419 19.54 12.45 -15.75
N ARG A 420 19.41 13.57 -15.03
CA ARG A 420 18.69 13.63 -13.75
C ARG A 420 17.62 14.71 -13.74
N ARG A 421 16.53 14.49 -13.00
CA ARG A 421 15.53 15.53 -12.73
C ARG A 421 16.10 16.57 -11.77
N LEU A 422 15.79 17.84 -12.05
CA LEU A 422 16.17 18.99 -11.21
C LEU A 422 15.00 19.51 -10.38
N GLU A 423 13.77 19.09 -10.69
CA GLU A 423 12.57 19.66 -10.08
C GLU A 423 11.77 18.61 -9.32
N THR A 424 11.34 18.96 -8.12
CA THR A 424 10.17 18.36 -7.49
C THR A 424 8.90 19.09 -7.98
N PRO A 425 7.68 18.54 -7.77
CA PRO A 425 6.46 19.25 -8.13
C PRO A 425 6.35 20.63 -7.47
N GLN A 426 6.75 20.78 -6.20
CA GLN A 426 6.80 22.08 -5.54
C GLN A 426 7.72 23.09 -6.24
N PHE A 427 8.92 22.68 -6.66
CA PHE A 427 9.83 23.55 -7.41
C PHE A 427 9.24 23.93 -8.76
N PHE A 428 8.62 22.98 -9.45
CA PHE A 428 7.92 23.21 -10.71
C PHE A 428 6.83 24.27 -10.58
N TRP A 429 5.93 24.15 -9.59
CA TRP A 429 4.85 25.12 -9.40
C TRP A 429 5.37 26.51 -9.02
N MET A 430 6.42 26.57 -8.18
CA MET A 430 7.04 27.84 -7.79
C MET A 430 7.75 28.49 -8.97
N ARG A 431 8.50 27.72 -9.79
CA ARG A 431 9.12 28.23 -11.03
C ARG A 431 8.08 28.86 -11.94
N VAL A 432 6.96 28.20 -12.17
CA VAL A 432 5.91 28.75 -13.07
C VAL A 432 5.39 30.07 -12.51
N ALA A 433 5.13 30.13 -11.19
CA ALA A 433 4.66 31.35 -10.56
C ALA A 433 5.69 32.50 -10.64
N MET A 434 6.97 32.23 -10.37
CA MET A 434 8.07 33.19 -10.57
C MET A 434 8.17 33.63 -12.04
N GLY A 435 8.06 32.67 -12.96
CA GLY A 435 8.10 32.89 -14.39
C GLY A 435 6.99 33.79 -14.93
N LEU A 436 5.86 33.90 -14.24
CA LEU A 436 4.75 34.77 -14.64
C LEU A 436 4.87 36.18 -14.07
N PHE A 437 5.51 36.34 -12.91
CA PHE A 437 5.56 37.63 -12.20
C PHE A 437 6.95 38.28 -12.16
N HIS A 438 7.95 37.79 -12.90
CA HIS A 438 9.32 38.32 -12.79
C HIS A 438 9.46 39.76 -13.30
N HIS A 439 8.51 40.23 -14.11
CA HIS A 439 8.40 41.61 -14.54
C HIS A 439 7.53 42.50 -13.64
N GLU A 440 6.92 41.96 -12.58
CA GLU A 440 6.15 42.77 -11.64
C GLU A 440 7.08 43.78 -10.93
N PRO A 441 6.74 45.08 -10.95
CA PRO A 441 7.62 46.12 -10.45
C PRO A 441 7.68 46.14 -8.92
N LYS A 442 6.65 45.65 -8.22
CA LYS A 442 6.55 45.63 -6.76
C LYS A 442 5.94 44.30 -6.31
N GLU A 443 6.33 43.84 -5.12
CA GLU A 443 5.70 42.68 -4.47
C GLU A 443 5.71 41.38 -5.30
N ARG A 444 6.71 41.20 -6.19
CA ARG A 444 6.79 40.03 -7.08
C ARG A 444 6.77 38.69 -6.33
N GLU A 445 7.40 38.61 -5.16
CA GLU A 445 7.38 37.43 -4.30
C GLU A 445 5.97 37.17 -3.77
N SER A 446 5.25 38.22 -3.36
CA SER A 446 3.88 38.11 -2.87
C SER A 446 2.95 37.55 -3.96
N TRP A 447 3.10 38.04 -5.20
CA TRP A 447 2.32 37.53 -6.34
C TRP A 447 2.66 36.08 -6.69
N ALA A 448 3.95 35.74 -6.73
CA ALA A 448 4.39 34.36 -6.96
C ALA A 448 3.83 33.41 -5.88
N ILE A 449 3.89 33.79 -4.60
CA ILE A 449 3.34 33.00 -3.49
C ILE A 449 1.82 32.85 -3.61
N ARG A 450 1.08 33.90 -3.98
CA ARG A 450 -0.39 33.82 -4.16
C ARG A 450 -0.76 32.85 -5.27
N LEU A 451 -0.08 32.90 -6.41
CA LEU A 451 -0.35 31.98 -7.52
C LEU A 451 0.10 30.55 -7.19
N HIS A 452 1.25 30.38 -6.54
CA HIS A 452 1.68 29.08 -6.02
C HIS A 452 0.64 28.48 -5.07
N ALA A 453 0.02 29.29 -4.20
CA ALA A 453 -1.06 28.83 -3.33
C ALA A 453 -2.31 28.34 -4.10
N LEU A 454 -2.62 28.94 -5.25
CA LEU A 454 -3.71 28.47 -6.12
C LEU A 454 -3.36 27.13 -6.79
N TYR A 455 -2.12 26.95 -7.26
CA TYR A 455 -1.65 25.66 -7.78
C TYR A 455 -1.64 24.58 -6.70
N LYS A 456 -1.06 24.90 -5.53
CA LYS A 456 -1.00 24.06 -4.34
C LYS A 456 -2.39 23.54 -3.93
N SER A 457 -3.38 24.42 -3.92
CA SER A 457 -4.78 24.08 -3.57
C SER A 457 -5.59 23.50 -4.72
N ARG A 458 -4.99 23.32 -5.92
CA ARG A 458 -5.65 22.79 -7.13
C ARG A 458 -6.86 23.61 -7.59
N ARG A 459 -6.98 24.87 -7.14
CA ARG A 459 -8.07 25.77 -7.53
C ARG A 459 -7.87 26.39 -8.90
N PHE A 460 -6.64 26.34 -9.41
CA PHE A 460 -6.26 26.88 -10.70
C PHE A 460 -5.15 26.03 -11.31
N CYS A 461 -5.16 25.90 -12.63
CA CYS A 461 -4.08 25.27 -13.39
C CYS A 461 -3.87 26.07 -14.67
N SER A 462 -2.63 26.47 -14.93
CA SER A 462 -2.30 27.16 -16.17
C SER A 462 -2.31 26.20 -17.36
N SER A 463 -2.42 26.76 -18.56
CA SER A 463 -2.33 25.97 -19.79
C SER A 463 -0.95 25.29 -19.91
N THR A 464 -0.92 24.18 -20.64
CA THR A 464 0.30 23.42 -20.94
C THR A 464 1.50 24.29 -21.36
N PRO A 465 1.42 25.19 -22.38
CA PRO A 465 2.57 26.01 -22.77
C PRO A 465 3.10 26.90 -21.65
N THR A 466 2.21 27.45 -20.82
CA THR A 466 2.62 28.24 -19.65
C THR A 466 3.40 27.38 -18.65
N LEU A 467 2.88 26.20 -18.30
CA LEU A 467 3.54 25.27 -17.38
C LEU A 467 4.92 24.81 -17.87
N PHE A 468 5.06 24.56 -19.17
CA PHE A 468 6.31 24.14 -19.78
C PHE A 468 7.39 25.23 -19.81
N ASN A 469 6.98 26.45 -20.14
CA ASN A 469 7.93 27.47 -20.61
C ASN A 469 8.11 28.64 -19.62
N ALA A 470 7.20 28.82 -18.65
CA ALA A 470 7.34 29.87 -17.64
C ALA A 470 8.64 29.69 -16.83
N GLY A 471 9.39 30.78 -16.70
CA GLY A 471 10.66 30.82 -15.97
C GLY A 471 11.86 30.28 -16.75
N THR A 472 11.68 29.88 -18.03
CA THR A 472 12.75 29.43 -18.93
C THR A 472 13.27 30.58 -19.80
N LEU A 473 14.35 30.37 -20.58
CA LEU A 473 14.92 31.41 -21.46
C LEU A 473 13.99 31.87 -22.59
N HIS A 474 13.16 30.96 -23.11
CA HIS A 474 12.20 31.26 -24.17
C HIS A 474 10.80 30.90 -23.70
N SER A 475 10.19 31.82 -22.95
CA SER A 475 8.88 31.64 -22.34
C SER A 475 7.73 31.82 -23.35
N GLN A 476 7.55 30.86 -24.27
CA GLN A 476 6.37 30.82 -25.13
C GLN A 476 5.14 30.33 -24.32
N LEU A 477 4.42 31.25 -23.69
CA LEU A 477 3.37 30.92 -22.71
C LEU A 477 2.02 30.57 -23.33
N SER A 478 1.80 30.96 -24.58
CA SER A 478 0.60 30.68 -25.36
C SER A 478 0.92 29.75 -26.52
N SER A 479 -0.04 28.89 -26.88
CA SER A 479 0.12 27.96 -27.99
C SER A 479 -1.11 27.89 -28.89
N CYS A 480 -2.11 28.75 -28.75
CA CYS A 480 -3.29 28.75 -29.61
C CYS A 480 -3.29 30.03 -30.42
N TYR A 481 -3.26 29.91 -31.75
CA TYR A 481 -3.20 31.06 -32.64
C TYR A 481 -4.32 31.01 -33.66
N LEU A 482 -4.86 32.20 -33.95
CA LEU A 482 -5.84 32.42 -35.00
C LEU A 482 -5.19 33.27 -36.09
N TYR A 483 -5.42 32.89 -37.35
CA TYR A 483 -4.94 33.64 -38.50
C TYR A 483 -6.01 33.72 -39.59
N LYS A 484 -5.82 34.69 -40.49
CA LYS A 484 -6.64 34.86 -41.69
C LYS A 484 -5.71 34.93 -42.88
N VAL A 485 -6.02 34.14 -43.90
CA VAL A 485 -5.34 34.15 -45.19
C VAL A 485 -6.12 35.07 -46.13
N ASP A 486 -5.45 36.05 -46.72
CA ASP A 486 -6.00 36.93 -47.74
C ASP A 486 -5.79 36.34 -49.15
N ASP A 487 -6.56 36.80 -50.14
CA ASP A 487 -6.58 36.27 -51.52
C ASP A 487 -5.38 36.73 -52.38
N SER A 488 -4.16 36.40 -51.95
CA SER A 488 -2.93 36.61 -52.71
C SER A 488 -1.95 35.49 -52.46
N ILE A 489 -1.08 35.20 -53.44
CA ILE A 489 -0.08 34.14 -53.29
C ILE A 489 0.89 34.43 -52.15
N GLU A 490 1.24 35.70 -51.93
CA GLU A 490 2.09 36.15 -50.83
C GLU A 490 1.42 35.88 -49.48
N SER A 491 0.13 36.19 -49.32
CA SER A 491 -0.56 35.91 -48.06
C SER A 491 -0.74 34.41 -47.85
N ILE A 492 -1.05 33.64 -48.90
CA ILE A 492 -1.18 32.19 -48.81
C ILE A 492 0.13 31.56 -48.34
N MET A 493 1.24 31.92 -48.98
CA MET A 493 2.55 31.36 -48.65
C MET A 493 3.08 31.87 -47.31
N GLN A 494 2.93 33.16 -47.01
CA GLN A 494 3.44 33.73 -45.76
C GLN A 494 2.57 33.35 -44.57
N ARG A 495 1.28 33.73 -44.58
CA ARG A 495 0.38 33.52 -43.42
C ARG A 495 -0.14 32.10 -43.35
N GLY A 496 -0.49 31.51 -44.50
CA GLY A 496 -1.05 30.16 -44.56
C GLY A 496 -0.03 29.06 -44.30
N ILE A 497 1.25 29.29 -44.60
CA ILE A 497 2.29 28.25 -44.54
C ILE A 497 3.48 28.66 -43.66
N ALA A 498 4.19 29.75 -43.98
CA ALA A 498 5.46 30.09 -43.32
C ALA A 498 5.29 30.50 -41.84
N ASP A 499 4.37 31.42 -41.55
CA ASP A 499 4.06 31.86 -40.18
C ASP A 499 3.53 30.70 -39.33
N ASN A 500 2.68 29.86 -39.93
CA ASN A 500 2.19 28.64 -39.32
C ASN A 500 3.31 27.65 -38.98
N ALA A 501 4.33 27.52 -39.83
CA ALA A 501 5.51 26.74 -39.53
C ALA A 501 6.29 27.33 -38.33
N TYR A 502 6.48 28.65 -38.28
CA TYR A 502 7.17 29.29 -37.14
C TYR A 502 6.41 29.13 -35.83
N LEU A 503 5.08 29.27 -35.85
CA LEU A 503 4.22 29.06 -34.68
C LEU A 503 4.20 27.58 -34.25
N SER A 504 4.17 26.65 -35.21
CA SER A 504 4.20 25.21 -34.94
C SER A 504 5.53 24.73 -34.36
N LYS A 505 6.65 25.41 -34.68
CA LYS A 505 8.00 25.08 -34.15
C LYS A 505 8.01 24.94 -32.63
N TRP A 506 7.21 25.76 -31.93
CA TRP A 506 7.11 25.80 -30.48
C TRP A 506 5.78 25.22 -29.96
N ALA A 507 5.25 24.23 -30.65
CA ALA A 507 4.03 23.51 -30.29
C ALA A 507 2.73 24.36 -30.32
N GLY A 508 2.67 25.35 -31.20
CA GLY A 508 1.43 26.06 -31.51
C GLY A 508 0.39 25.16 -32.18
N GLY A 509 -0.85 25.20 -31.72
CA GLY A 509 -2.04 24.81 -32.43
C GLY A 509 -2.61 26.00 -33.20
N LEU A 510 -3.10 25.73 -34.40
CA LEU A 510 -3.41 26.75 -35.40
C LEU A 510 -4.88 26.67 -35.83
N GLY A 511 -5.55 27.82 -35.94
CA GLY A 511 -6.88 27.94 -36.52
C GLY A 511 -6.90 29.05 -37.56
N GLY A 512 -7.17 28.73 -38.81
CA GLY A 512 -7.06 29.67 -39.92
C GLY A 512 -8.32 29.80 -40.73
N SER A 513 -8.78 31.02 -40.97
CA SER A 513 -9.82 31.25 -41.99
C SER A 513 -9.18 31.31 -43.38
N TRP A 514 -9.70 30.47 -44.29
CA TRP A 514 -9.31 30.39 -45.69
C TRP A 514 -10.39 30.94 -46.64
N THR A 515 -11.52 31.41 -46.10
CA THR A 515 -12.70 31.89 -46.85
C THR A 515 -12.39 32.97 -47.88
N ALA A 516 -11.40 33.84 -47.63
CA ALA A 516 -11.11 34.93 -48.54
C ALA A 516 -10.44 34.44 -49.83
N VAL A 517 -9.73 33.31 -49.81
CA VAL A 517 -9.00 32.79 -50.97
C VAL A 517 -10.00 32.36 -52.03
N ARG A 518 -9.80 32.80 -53.28
CA ARG A 518 -10.75 32.51 -54.37
C ARG A 518 -10.89 31.01 -54.66
N GLY A 519 -12.12 30.57 -54.90
CA GLY A 519 -12.42 29.19 -55.23
C GLY A 519 -12.07 28.78 -56.66
N THR A 520 -12.25 27.49 -56.96
CA THR A 520 -11.97 26.87 -58.26
C THR A 520 -12.71 27.57 -59.40
N GLY A 521 -12.05 27.73 -60.55
CA GLY A 521 -12.60 28.40 -61.74
C GLY A 521 -12.51 29.93 -61.72
N SER A 522 -12.07 30.54 -60.61
CA SER A 522 -11.92 32.00 -60.53
C SER A 522 -10.77 32.52 -61.40
N TYR A 523 -10.99 33.61 -62.15
CA TYR A 523 -9.97 34.23 -63.00
C TYR A 523 -8.77 34.78 -62.21
N ILE A 524 -7.55 34.59 -62.73
CA ILE A 524 -6.30 35.12 -62.16
C ILE A 524 -5.70 36.19 -63.09
N LYS A 525 -5.80 37.45 -62.67
CA LYS A 525 -5.16 38.57 -63.35
C LYS A 525 -3.64 38.46 -63.20
N GLY A 526 -2.92 38.32 -64.31
CA GLY A 526 -1.46 38.18 -64.35
C GLY A 526 -1.02 36.92 -65.10
N THR A 527 -1.44 35.75 -64.63
CA THR A 527 -1.19 34.47 -65.33
C THR A 527 -2.19 34.23 -66.46
N ASN A 528 -3.30 34.97 -66.48
CA ASN A 528 -4.38 34.84 -67.46
C ASN A 528 -4.99 33.43 -67.52
N GLY A 529 -5.08 32.78 -66.36
CA GLY A 529 -5.67 31.44 -66.19
C GLY A 529 -6.73 31.41 -65.08
N GLU A 530 -7.11 30.20 -64.69
CA GLU A 530 -8.15 29.93 -63.68
C GLU A 530 -7.54 29.30 -62.41
N SER A 531 -8.09 29.67 -61.25
CA SER A 531 -7.72 29.11 -59.95
C SER A 531 -8.13 27.65 -59.84
N GLN A 532 -7.30 26.84 -59.17
CA GLN A 532 -7.62 25.47 -58.75
C GLN A 532 -8.26 25.41 -57.35
N GLY A 533 -8.62 26.57 -56.80
CA GLY A 533 -9.26 26.70 -55.50
C GLY A 533 -8.31 26.54 -54.31
N ILE A 534 -8.89 26.33 -53.14
CA ILE A 534 -8.16 26.29 -51.87
C ILE A 534 -7.49 24.93 -51.60
N ILE A 535 -8.02 23.85 -52.20
CA ILE A 535 -7.64 22.47 -51.86
C ILE A 535 -6.14 22.21 -52.02
N PRO A 536 -5.45 22.64 -53.10
CA PRO A 536 -4.01 22.44 -53.22
C PRO A 536 -3.18 23.19 -52.15
N PHE A 537 -3.62 24.37 -51.74
CA PHE A 537 -2.96 25.13 -50.67
C PHE A 537 -3.18 24.50 -49.30
N LEU A 538 -4.37 23.93 -49.07
CA LEU A 538 -4.65 23.16 -47.87
C LEU A 538 -3.85 21.85 -47.80
N LYS A 539 -3.56 21.21 -48.94
CA LYS A 539 -2.60 20.09 -49.01
C LYS A 539 -1.19 20.53 -48.61
N LEU A 540 -0.74 21.69 -49.09
CA LEU A 540 0.56 22.23 -48.68
C LEU A 540 0.59 22.51 -47.16
N HIS A 541 -0.49 23.06 -46.60
CA HIS A 541 -0.61 23.28 -45.16
C HIS A 541 -0.61 21.96 -44.37
N ASN A 542 -1.31 20.93 -44.86
CA ASN A 542 -1.28 19.57 -44.30
C ASN A 542 0.16 19.06 -44.18
N ASP A 543 0.92 19.12 -45.26
CA ASP A 543 2.29 18.59 -45.30
C ASP A 543 3.24 19.43 -44.43
N GLN A 544 2.99 20.74 -44.33
CA GLN A 544 3.69 21.61 -43.38
C GLN A 544 3.44 21.18 -41.92
N LEU A 545 2.21 20.81 -41.55
CA LEU A 545 1.89 20.33 -40.19
C LEU A 545 2.61 19.02 -39.87
N VAL A 546 2.78 18.15 -40.87
CA VAL A 546 3.56 16.91 -40.75
C VAL A 546 5.05 17.21 -40.59
N ALA A 547 5.58 18.13 -41.40
CA ALA A 547 7.00 18.51 -41.36
C ALA A 547 7.40 19.20 -40.05
N VAL A 548 6.53 20.05 -39.49
CA VAL A 548 6.82 20.84 -38.28
C VAL A 548 6.03 20.30 -37.08
N ASN A 549 6.47 19.15 -36.59
CA ASN A 549 5.82 18.38 -35.52
C ASN A 549 6.10 18.91 -34.10
N GLN A 550 5.68 20.13 -33.77
CA GLN A 550 5.67 20.66 -32.39
C GLN A 550 6.95 20.38 -31.57
N GLY A 551 8.13 20.56 -32.19
CA GLY A 551 9.42 20.29 -31.55
C GLY A 551 9.70 18.80 -31.28
N GLY A 552 9.14 17.89 -32.08
CA GLY A 552 9.31 16.44 -31.98
C GLY A 552 8.52 15.76 -30.86
N LYS A 553 7.70 16.52 -30.11
CA LYS A 553 6.97 15.99 -28.94
C LYS A 553 5.53 15.54 -29.25
N ARG A 554 4.88 16.16 -30.23
CA ARG A 554 3.47 15.89 -30.64
C ARG A 554 3.30 16.13 -32.14
N ARG A 555 2.28 15.52 -32.76
CA ARG A 555 1.92 15.82 -34.15
C ARG A 555 1.53 17.30 -34.28
N GLY A 556 1.89 17.94 -35.38
CA GLY A 556 1.36 19.26 -35.74
C GLY A 556 -0.17 19.19 -35.79
N SER A 557 -0.84 20.25 -35.34
CA SER A 557 -2.30 20.33 -35.34
C SER A 557 -2.72 21.70 -35.83
N GLY A 558 -3.54 21.70 -36.87
CA GLY A 558 -4.09 22.90 -37.47
C GLY A 558 -5.51 22.65 -37.94
N CYS A 559 -6.36 23.67 -37.88
CA CYS A 559 -7.73 23.64 -38.36
C CYS A 559 -7.94 24.74 -39.41
N ALA A 560 -8.33 24.34 -40.61
CA ALA A 560 -8.80 25.25 -41.64
C ALA A 560 -10.31 25.50 -41.46
N TYR A 561 -10.70 26.77 -41.55
CA TYR A 561 -12.08 27.23 -41.50
C TYR A 561 -12.50 27.79 -42.85
N LEU A 562 -13.69 27.39 -43.31
CA LEU A 562 -14.24 27.83 -44.59
C LEU A 562 -15.74 28.13 -44.47
N GLU A 563 -16.20 29.30 -44.90
CA GLU A 563 -17.64 29.61 -44.84
C GLU A 563 -18.45 28.74 -45.82
N THR A 564 -19.67 28.38 -45.41
CA THR A 564 -20.49 27.37 -46.11
C THR A 564 -20.89 27.76 -47.55
N TRP A 565 -20.90 29.04 -47.90
CA TRP A 565 -21.21 29.51 -49.25
C TRP A 565 -20.02 29.46 -50.22
N HIS A 566 -18.83 29.11 -49.74
CA HIS A 566 -17.62 29.11 -50.55
C HIS A 566 -17.71 28.09 -51.71
N ASN A 567 -17.21 28.46 -52.89
CA ASN A 567 -17.34 27.63 -54.10
C ASN A 567 -16.72 26.22 -53.96
N ASP A 568 -15.66 26.10 -53.15
CA ASP A 568 -14.98 24.83 -52.88
C ASP A 568 -15.55 24.04 -51.68
N VAL A 569 -16.72 24.41 -51.13
CA VAL A 569 -17.24 23.82 -49.88
C VAL A 569 -17.46 22.30 -49.99
N GLU A 570 -18.00 21.80 -51.10
CA GLU A 570 -18.30 20.37 -51.25
C GLU A 570 -17.03 19.53 -51.18
N GLU A 571 -15.97 19.96 -51.88
CA GLU A 571 -14.67 19.28 -51.85
C GLU A 571 -13.95 19.46 -50.50
N PHE A 572 -14.11 20.62 -49.85
CA PHE A 572 -13.56 20.89 -48.53
C PHE A 572 -14.12 19.91 -47.48
N LEU A 573 -15.41 19.58 -47.54
CA LEU A 573 -16.04 18.59 -46.66
C LEU A 573 -15.51 17.17 -46.88
N GLU A 574 -14.93 16.88 -48.05
CA GLU A 574 -14.36 15.57 -48.37
C GLU A 574 -12.86 15.42 -48.06
N LEU A 575 -12.18 16.50 -47.64
CA LEU A 575 -10.72 16.54 -47.45
C LEU A 575 -10.16 15.42 -46.56
N ARG A 576 -10.94 14.92 -45.61
CA ARG A 576 -10.53 13.89 -44.65
C ARG A 576 -11.03 12.49 -44.96
N ARG A 577 -11.72 12.27 -46.09
CA ARG A 577 -12.17 10.93 -46.49
C ARG A 577 -10.98 10.01 -46.75
N ASN A 578 -11.07 8.75 -46.32
CA ASN A 578 -10.01 7.75 -46.49
C ASN A 578 -9.80 7.28 -47.93
N THR A 579 -10.76 7.54 -48.82
CA THR A 579 -10.75 7.12 -50.23
C THR A 579 -10.92 8.32 -51.16
N GLY A 580 -10.49 8.15 -52.41
CA GLY A 580 -10.51 9.18 -53.46
C GLY A 580 -9.11 9.54 -53.94
N ASP A 581 -9.00 10.62 -54.71
CA ASP A 581 -7.70 11.14 -55.18
C ASP A 581 -6.94 11.81 -54.02
N ASP A 582 -5.77 11.27 -53.68
CA ASP A 582 -4.91 11.76 -52.59
C ASP A 582 -4.47 13.22 -52.76
N ARG A 583 -4.40 13.70 -54.01
CA ARG A 583 -4.09 15.11 -54.32
C ARG A 583 -5.15 16.07 -53.77
N ARG A 584 -6.37 15.58 -53.51
CA ARG A 584 -7.49 16.34 -52.94
C ARG A 584 -7.81 15.89 -51.50
N ARG A 585 -6.81 15.42 -50.75
CA ARG A 585 -6.96 14.98 -49.35
C ARG A 585 -5.93 15.65 -48.44
N ALA A 586 -6.37 15.99 -47.23
CA ALA A 586 -5.56 16.57 -46.16
C ALA A 586 -5.86 15.83 -44.85
N HIS A 587 -5.24 14.66 -44.68
CA HIS A 587 -5.56 13.73 -43.57
C HIS A 587 -5.11 14.22 -42.19
N ASP A 588 -4.02 15.01 -42.15
CA ASP A 588 -3.36 15.48 -40.94
C ASP A 588 -3.83 16.87 -40.49
N MET A 589 -4.70 17.51 -41.28
CA MET A 589 -5.30 18.80 -40.97
C MET A 589 -6.78 18.62 -40.57
N ASN A 590 -7.24 19.40 -39.58
CA ASN A 590 -8.65 19.47 -39.23
C ASN A 590 -9.38 20.52 -40.08
N THR A 591 -10.69 20.35 -40.23
CA THR A 591 -11.55 21.21 -41.05
C THR A 591 -12.81 21.58 -40.27
N ALA A 592 -13.31 22.80 -40.48
CA ALA A 592 -14.56 23.31 -39.90
C ALA A 592 -15.22 24.30 -40.88
N ASN A 593 -16.55 24.36 -40.91
CA ASN A 593 -17.32 25.20 -41.84
C ASN A 593 -18.54 25.88 -41.22
#